data_AF-G8ZUW5-F1
#
_entry.id   AF-G8ZUW5-F1
#
_cell.length_a   1.000
_cell.length_b   1.000
_cell.length_c   1.000
_cell.angle_alpha   90.00
_cell.angle_beta   90.00
_cell.angle_gamma   90.00
#
_symmetry.space_group_name_H-M   'P 1'
#
loop_
_entity.id
_entity.type
_entity.pdbx_description
1 polymer ?
#
loop_
_entity_poly.entity_id
_entity_poly.type
_entity_poly.pdbx_seq_one_letter_code
_entity_poly.pdbx_strand_id
1 'polypeptide(L)'
;MPQKALKVKQKVKDPRRVTKRQKNLRKGAPLQIKSKKKSLEHLKKLNRTASLTESTERLIASKVGHLELLKGTRRELEKGKGKK
;
A
#
# COMPACT_ATOMS: atom_id res chain seq x y z
N MET A 1 -33.13 -56.70 29.37
CA MET A 1 -31.81 -56.78 28.70
C MET A 1 -31.39 -55.37 28.32
N PRO A 2 -30.33 -54.79 28.92
CA PRO A 2 -29.89 -53.44 28.56
C PRO A 2 -29.34 -53.43 27.13
N GLN A 3 -29.89 -52.57 26.27
CA GLN A 3 -29.49 -52.45 24.87
C GLN A 3 -28.11 -51.78 24.77
N LYS A 4 -27.17 -52.45 24.08
CA LYS A 4 -25.79 -51.96 23.91
C LYS A 4 -25.78 -50.67 23.09
N ALA A 5 -25.08 -49.64 23.58
CA ALA A 5 -25.02 -48.33 22.93
C ALA A 5 -24.47 -48.43 21.49
N LEU A 6 -25.18 -47.82 20.53
CA LEU A 6 -24.77 -47.71 19.14
C LEU A 6 -23.48 -46.88 19.05
N LYS A 7 -22.41 -47.45 18.48
CA LYS A 7 -21.16 -46.73 18.19
C LYS A 7 -21.43 -45.68 17.11
N VAL A 8 -21.63 -44.43 17.53
CA VAL A 8 -21.68 -43.29 16.62
C VAL A 8 -20.30 -43.13 15.98
N LYS A 9 -20.16 -43.50 14.70
CA LYS A 9 -18.97 -43.23 13.89
C LYS A 9 -18.91 -41.72 13.64
N GLN A 10 -18.35 -40.96 14.58
CA GLN A 10 -18.10 -39.54 14.37
C GLN A 10 -17.14 -39.40 13.18
N LYS A 11 -17.63 -38.82 12.07
CA LYS A 11 -16.77 -38.52 10.93
C LYS A 11 -15.63 -37.61 11.41
N VAL A 12 -14.40 -38.00 11.10
CA VAL A 12 -13.21 -37.19 11.42
C VAL A 12 -13.41 -35.82 10.77
N LYS A 13 -13.47 -34.76 11.58
CA LYS A 13 -13.66 -33.39 11.09
C LYS A 13 -12.44 -33.02 10.24
N ASP A 14 -12.67 -32.46 9.05
CA ASP A 14 -11.60 -31.98 8.17
C ASP A 14 -10.64 -31.07 8.97
N PRO A 15 -9.32 -31.34 8.99
CA PRO A 15 -8.34 -30.52 9.72
C PRO A 15 -8.32 -29.05 9.30
N ARG A 16 -8.83 -28.70 8.10
CA ARG A 16 -9.06 -27.30 7.69
C ARG A 16 -10.15 -26.59 8.50
N ARG A 17 -11.03 -27.35 9.16
CA ARG A 17 -12.09 -26.89 10.07
C ARG A 17 -11.63 -26.82 11.53
N VAL A 18 -10.36 -27.13 11.82
CA VAL A 18 -9.79 -26.99 13.18
C VAL A 18 -9.25 -25.58 13.33
N THR A 19 -10.19 -24.67 13.61
CA THR A 19 -10.00 -23.23 13.76
C THR A 19 -9.26 -22.91 15.05
N LYS A 20 -7.99 -22.48 14.96
CA LYS A 20 -7.34 -21.43 15.81
C LYS A 20 -6.08 -20.83 15.15
N ARG A 21 -5.44 -21.52 14.19
CA ARG A 21 -4.40 -20.97 13.31
C ARG A 21 -4.76 -21.26 11.86
N GLN A 22 -5.56 -20.38 11.26
CA GLN A 22 -6.00 -20.50 9.88
C GLN A 22 -4.79 -20.30 8.95
N LYS A 23 -4.20 -21.41 8.46
CA LYS A 23 -3.07 -21.38 7.52
C LYS A 23 -3.47 -20.94 6.10
N ASN A 24 -4.76 -21.04 5.77
CA ASN A 24 -5.29 -20.69 4.45
C ASN A 24 -6.06 -19.36 4.55
N LEU A 25 -5.47 -18.28 4.07
CA LEU A 25 -6.11 -16.96 3.98
C LEU A 25 -7.35 -17.04 3.07
N ARG A 26 -8.42 -16.32 3.40
CA ARG A 26 -9.62 -16.21 2.53
C ARG A 26 -9.22 -15.51 1.22
N LYS A 27 -9.90 -15.80 0.11
CA LYS A 27 -9.59 -15.25 -1.23
C LYS A 27 -9.53 -13.70 -1.26
N GLY A 28 -10.32 -13.03 -0.42
CA GLY A 28 -10.32 -11.56 -0.30
C GLY A 28 -9.55 -11.02 0.92
N ALA A 29 -8.80 -11.86 1.64
CA ALA A 29 -8.03 -11.38 2.79
C ALA A 29 -6.78 -10.61 2.31
N PRO A 30 -6.47 -9.45 2.92
CA PRO A 30 -5.29 -8.69 2.55
C PRO A 30 -4.03 -9.53 2.78
N LEU A 31 -3.27 -9.77 1.72
CA LEU A 31 -2.03 -10.52 1.78
C LEU A 31 -0.93 -9.69 2.43
N GLN A 32 -0.16 -10.31 3.33
CA GLN A 32 1.05 -9.69 3.84
C GLN A 32 2.16 -9.79 2.78
N ILE A 33 2.21 -8.82 1.86
CA ILE A 33 3.29 -8.66 0.86
C ILE A 33 4.53 -8.01 1.50
N LYS A 34 4.80 -8.30 2.78
CA LYS A 34 5.96 -7.79 3.49
C LYS A 34 6.98 -8.91 3.62
N SER A 35 8.26 -8.57 3.47
CA SER A 35 9.33 -9.52 3.77
C SER A 35 9.21 -10.03 5.21
N LYS A 36 9.28 -11.36 5.37
CA LYS A 36 9.34 -12.04 6.68
C LYS A 36 10.76 -12.10 7.26
N LYS A 37 11.78 -11.70 6.48
CA LYS A 37 13.19 -11.73 6.91
C LYS A 37 13.47 -10.50 7.78
N LYS A 38 13.92 -10.73 9.02
CA LYS A 38 14.29 -9.65 9.96
C LYS A 38 15.41 -8.75 9.42
N SER A 39 16.36 -9.32 8.69
CA SER A 39 17.46 -8.57 8.08
C SER A 39 16.98 -7.48 7.11
N LEU A 40 15.81 -7.64 6.49
CA LEU A 40 15.26 -6.70 5.51
C LEU A 40 14.33 -5.64 6.13
N GLU A 41 14.22 -5.55 7.45
CA GLU A 41 13.37 -4.54 8.10
C GLU A 41 13.87 -3.11 7.91
N HIS A 42 15.18 -2.91 7.77
CA HIS A 42 15.77 -1.59 7.53
C HIS A 42 15.30 -0.97 6.20
N LEU A 43 14.98 -1.80 5.19
CA LEU A 43 14.44 -1.34 3.90
C LEU A 43 13.07 -0.67 4.05
N LYS A 44 12.27 -1.03 5.06
CA LYS A 44 11.00 -0.34 5.35
C LYS A 44 11.23 1.12 5.78
N LYS A 45 12.37 1.42 6.41
CA LYS A 45 12.75 2.79 6.79
C LYS A 45 13.23 3.58 5.57
N LEU A 46 14.00 2.95 4.67
CA LEU A 46 14.46 3.54 3.41
C LEU A 46 13.31 3.92 2.46
N ASN A 47 12.20 3.18 2.47
CA ASN A 47 11.03 3.55 1.67
C ASN A 47 10.42 4.91 2.09
N ARG A 48 10.50 5.27 3.39
CA ARG A 48 10.05 6.58 3.86
C ARG A 48 10.95 7.72 3.37
N THR A 49 12.27 7.49 3.31
CA THR A 49 13.21 8.49 2.81
C THR A 49 13.07 8.69 1.30
N ALA A 50 12.83 7.61 0.55
CA ALA A 50 12.52 7.69 -0.89
C ALA A 50 11.19 8.41 -1.17
N SER A 51 10.20 8.24 -0.29
CA SER A 51 8.92 8.96 -0.40
C SER A 51 9.08 10.45 -0.10
N LEU A 52 9.96 10.84 0.84
CA LEU A 52 10.25 12.25 1.11
C LEU A 52 10.92 12.92 -0.10
N THR A 53 11.92 12.28 -0.70
CA THR A 53 12.60 12.82 -1.90
C THR A 53 11.63 12.98 -3.07
N GLU A 54 10.82 11.96 -3.35
CA GLU A 54 9.78 12.02 -4.40
C GLU A 54 8.76 13.16 -4.14
N SER A 55 8.32 13.33 -2.89
CA SER A 55 7.40 14.40 -2.51
C SER A 55 8.03 15.79 -2.66
N THR A 56 9.30 15.94 -2.30
CA THR A 56 10.04 17.20 -2.45
C THR A 56 10.33 17.50 -3.92
N GLU A 57 10.67 16.51 -4.73
CA GLU A 57 10.89 16.66 -6.17
C GLU A 57 9.61 17.13 -6.87
N ARG A 58 8.45 16.53 -6.54
CA ARG A 58 7.15 16.98 -7.05
C ARG A 58 6.82 18.42 -6.63
N LEU A 59 7.09 18.77 -5.38
CA LEU A 59 6.84 20.11 -4.86
C LEU A 59 7.74 21.16 -5.52
N ILE A 60 9.02 20.83 -5.76
CA ILE A 60 9.95 21.69 -6.49
C ILE A 60 9.50 21.85 -7.94
N ALA A 61 9.15 20.76 -8.64
CA ALA A 61 8.68 20.81 -10.01
C ALA A 61 7.40 21.65 -10.16
N SER A 62 6.45 21.52 -9.23
CA SER A 62 5.23 22.34 -9.21
C SER A 62 5.53 23.83 -9.02
N LYS A 63 6.43 24.18 -8.10
CA LYS A 63 6.84 25.57 -7.87
C LYS A 63 7.58 26.15 -9.07
N VAL A 64 8.52 25.41 -9.65
CA VAL A 64 9.29 25.85 -10.82
C VAL A 64 8.36 26.03 -12.03
N GLY A 65 7.51 25.05 -12.34
CA GLY A 65 6.54 25.17 -13.42
C GLY A 65 5.54 26.32 -13.22
N HIS A 66 5.06 26.54 -12.00
CA HIS A 66 4.20 27.68 -11.69
C HIS A 66 4.93 29.03 -11.85
N LEU A 67 6.19 29.13 -11.41
CA LEU A 67 7.01 30.33 -11.59
C LEU A 67 7.30 30.62 -13.07
N GLU A 68 7.52 29.59 -13.88
CA GLU A 68 7.70 29.75 -15.33
C GLU A 68 6.43 30.30 -16.00
N LEU A 69 5.24 29.80 -15.63
CA LEU A 69 3.97 30.33 -16.13
C LEU A 69 3.73 31.78 -15.71
N LEU A 70 4.02 32.13 -14.45
CA LEU A 70 3.93 33.51 -13.96
C LEU A 70 4.92 34.46 -14.66
N LYS A 71 6.14 33.97 -14.94
CA LYS A 71 7.15 34.73 -15.66
C LYS A 71 6.76 34.92 -17.13
N GLY A 72 6.19 33.91 -17.77
CA GLY A 72 5.65 33.98 -19.14
C GLY A 72 4.53 35.01 -19.26
N THR A 73 3.51 34.91 -18.40
CA THR A 73 2.39 35.86 -18.35
C THR A 73 2.84 37.30 -18.09
N ARG A 74 3.82 37.52 -17.19
CA ARG A 74 4.40 38.86 -16.97
C ARG A 74 5.08 39.42 -18.22
N ARG A 75 5.87 38.61 -18.93
CA ARG A 75 6.53 39.03 -20.18
C ARG A 75 5.53 39.37 -21.29
N GLU A 76 4.44 38.62 -21.39
CA GLU A 76 3.36 38.89 -22.35
C GLU A 76 2.66 40.23 -22.05
N LEU A 77 2.34 40.49 -20.78
CA LEU A 77 1.76 41.76 -20.35
C LEU A 77 2.70 42.95 -20.59
N GLU A 78 4.00 42.79 -20.36
CA GLU A 78 5.00 43.83 -20.66
C GLU A 78 5.12 44.09 -22.17
N LYS A 79 5.10 43.05 -23.02
CA LYS A 79 5.07 43.20 -24.49
C LYS A 79 3.80 43.87 -25.00
N GLY A 80 2.65 43.62 -24.38
CA GLY A 80 1.39 44.27 -24.72
C GLY A 80 1.36 45.76 -24.37
N LYS A 81 2.04 46.16 -23.29
CA LYS A 81 2.15 47.56 -22.86
C LYS A 81 3.08 48.40 -23.74
N GLY A 82 4.13 47.80 -24.31
CA GLY A 82 5.06 48.49 -25.22
C GLY A 82 4.59 48.67 -26.66
N LYS A 83 3.38 48.18 -27.01
CA LYS A 83 2.77 48.29 -28.35
C LYS A 83 1.69 49.38 -28.45
N LYS A 84 1.50 50.20 -27.42
CA LYS A 84 0.63 51.38 -27.43
C LYS A 84 1.44 52.64 -27.65
#